data_AF-A0AAJ1VBJ3-F1
#
_entry.id   AF-A0AAJ1VBJ3-F1
#
_cell.length_a   1.000
_cell.length_b   1.000
_cell.length_c   1.000
_cell.angle_alpha   90.00
_cell.angle_beta   90.00
_cell.angle_gamma   90.00
#
_symmetry.space_group_name_H-M   'P 1'
#
loop_
_entity.id
_entity.type
_entity.pdbx_description
1 polymer ?
#
loop_
_entity_poly.entity_id
_entity_poly.type
_entity_poly.pdbx_seq_one_letter_code
_entity_poly.pdbx_strand_id
1 'polypeptide(L)'
;MIVIEKNPKKDVYKALIDMAIDVCDEFQIILRKDMGPITTFDPVMKRLEHSFKEMKEESEWASTILGDNQTAYVHYFHADENARHALKDLSNSLYGWVYPDLPEDLSFFLSGKEWLVTSSHEKESYIHTENPIEIAKISGIKGLKFHIETE
;
A
#
# COMPACT_ATOMS: atom_id res chain seq x y z
N MET A 1 7.68 13.25 -9.17
CA MET A 1 7.25 12.30 -8.11
C MET A 1 6.64 13.08 -6.95
N ILE A 2 5.67 12.53 -6.23
CA ILE A 2 5.15 13.13 -4.99
C ILE A 2 5.69 12.32 -3.81
N VAL A 3 6.33 12.99 -2.85
CA VAL A 3 6.85 12.35 -1.63
C VAL A 3 5.93 12.69 -0.47
N ILE A 4 5.43 11.68 0.24
CA ILE A 4 4.57 11.89 1.42
C ILE A 4 5.47 12.10 2.64
N GLU A 5 5.50 13.33 3.15
CA GLU A 5 6.40 13.75 4.25
C GLU A 5 6.02 13.18 5.61
N LYS A 6 4.73 12.85 5.81
CA LYS A 6 4.21 12.38 7.10
C LYS A 6 3.17 11.30 6.90
N ASN A 7 3.23 10.27 7.76
CA ASN A 7 2.25 9.19 7.82
C ASN A 7 0.80 9.73 7.78
N PRO A 8 0.05 9.49 6.69
CA PRO A 8 -1.37 9.76 6.61
C PRO A 8 -2.11 8.94 7.68
N LYS A 9 -2.96 9.60 8.48
CA LYS A 9 -3.74 8.95 9.55
C LYS A 9 -5.22 9.31 9.48
N LYS A 10 -6.07 8.44 10.03
CA LYS A 10 -7.52 8.62 10.17
C LYS A 10 -8.14 9.06 8.84
N ASP A 11 -8.81 10.20 8.82
CA ASP A 11 -9.51 10.69 7.63
C ASP A 11 -8.56 10.98 6.46
N VAL A 12 -7.31 11.38 6.73
CA VAL A 12 -6.29 11.58 5.69
C VAL A 12 -5.92 10.25 5.03
N TYR A 13 -5.74 9.20 5.85
CA TYR A 13 -5.50 7.85 5.35
C TYR A 13 -6.68 7.34 4.54
N LYS A 14 -7.90 7.49 5.05
CA LYS A 14 -9.12 7.04 4.36
C LYS A 14 -9.30 7.73 3.01
N ALA A 15 -9.08 9.04 2.94
CA ALA A 15 -9.13 9.80 1.69
C ALA A 15 -8.04 9.37 0.70
N LEU A 16 -6.83 9.06 1.18
CA LEU A 16 -5.76 8.55 0.34
C LEU A 16 -6.08 7.15 -0.21
N ILE A 17 -6.61 6.24 0.61
CA ILE A 17 -7.06 4.92 0.15
C ILE A 17 -8.21 5.04 -0.86
N ASP A 18 -9.17 5.93 -0.60
CA ASP A 18 -10.26 6.16 -1.53
C ASP A 18 -9.75 6.62 -2.89
N MET A 19 -8.78 7.54 -2.90
CA MET A 19 -8.12 7.98 -4.12
C MET A 19 -7.32 6.86 -4.79
N ALA A 20 -6.56 6.08 -4.03
CA ALA A 20 -5.74 5.00 -4.57
C ALA A 20 -6.62 3.96 -5.28
N ILE A 21 -7.72 3.55 -4.66
CA ILE A 21 -8.69 2.61 -5.26
C ILE A 21 -9.37 3.21 -6.50
N ASP A 22 -9.69 4.52 -6.51
CA ASP A 22 -10.32 5.16 -7.66
C ASP A 22 -9.40 5.23 -8.90
N VAL A 23 -8.08 5.21 -8.68
CA VAL A 23 -7.07 5.39 -9.74
C VAL A 23 -6.48 4.06 -10.18
N CYS A 24 -6.19 3.18 -9.25
CA CYS A 24 -5.42 1.95 -9.44
C CYS A 24 -6.31 0.76 -9.79
N ASP A 25 -5.74 -0.25 -10.44
CA ASP A 25 -6.40 -1.53 -10.70
C ASP A 25 -5.99 -2.61 -9.68
N GLU A 26 -4.81 -2.47 -9.06
CA GLU A 26 -4.25 -3.47 -8.16
C GLU A 26 -3.54 -2.86 -6.94
N PHE A 27 -3.42 -3.65 -5.89
CA PHE A 27 -2.53 -3.35 -4.75
C PHE A 27 -1.89 -4.62 -4.22
N GLN A 28 -0.84 -4.46 -3.42
CA GLN A 28 -0.14 -5.55 -2.75
C GLN A 28 -0.03 -5.33 -1.24
N ILE A 29 0.15 -6.43 -0.51
CA ILE A 29 0.65 -6.45 0.87
C ILE A 29 1.62 -7.63 1.03
N ILE A 30 2.55 -7.52 1.97
CA ILE A 30 3.70 -8.44 2.07
C ILE A 30 3.64 -9.26 3.35
N LEU A 31 3.75 -10.58 3.19
CA LEU A 31 3.84 -11.55 4.29
C LEU A 31 5.29 -12.04 4.39
N ARG A 32 6.02 -11.50 5.37
CA ARG A 32 7.42 -11.79 5.64
C ARG A 32 7.58 -13.12 6.40
N LYS A 33 8.31 -14.06 5.81
CA LYS A 33 8.51 -15.43 6.36
C LYS A 33 9.40 -15.45 7.61
N ASP A 34 10.20 -14.41 7.78
CA ASP A 34 11.19 -14.24 8.86
C ASP A 34 10.66 -13.47 10.07
N MET A 35 9.47 -12.87 9.98
CA MET A 35 8.92 -12.02 11.03
C MET A 35 7.98 -12.73 12.01
N GLY A 36 7.46 -13.91 11.67
CA GLY A 36 6.60 -14.70 12.55
C GLY A 36 5.70 -15.69 11.79
N PRO A 37 4.77 -16.37 12.48
CA PRO A 37 3.80 -17.25 11.84
C PRO A 37 2.89 -16.43 10.91
N ILE A 38 2.91 -16.77 9.62
CA ILE A 38 2.10 -16.08 8.59
C ILE A 38 0.60 -16.18 8.85
N THR A 39 0.17 -17.27 9.50
CA THR A 39 -1.24 -17.50 9.89
C THR A 39 -1.79 -16.43 10.85
N THR A 40 -0.93 -15.62 11.47
CA THR A 40 -1.34 -14.44 12.25
C THR A 40 -2.17 -13.46 11.43
N PHE A 41 -1.98 -13.45 10.10
CA PHE A 41 -2.67 -12.55 9.19
C PHE A 41 -3.91 -13.16 8.51
N ASP A 42 -4.31 -14.39 8.87
CA ASP A 42 -5.54 -15.02 8.33
C ASP A 42 -6.79 -14.12 8.45
N PRO A 43 -7.01 -13.37 9.56
CA PRO A 43 -8.13 -12.44 9.63
C PRO A 43 -8.05 -11.31 8.60
N VAL A 44 -6.85 -10.82 8.28
CA VAL A 44 -6.63 -9.79 7.26
C VAL A 44 -6.93 -10.36 5.88
N MET A 45 -6.38 -11.54 5.57
CA MET A 45 -6.60 -12.23 4.31
C MET A 45 -8.08 -12.54 4.08
N LYS A 46 -8.81 -12.94 5.12
CA LYS A 46 -10.26 -13.16 5.04
C LYS A 46 -11.05 -11.90 4.70
N ARG A 47 -10.65 -10.74 5.19
CA ARG A 47 -11.33 -9.46 4.88
C ARG A 47 -11.09 -9.04 3.43
N LEU A 48 -10.01 -9.51 2.81
CA LEU A 48 -9.61 -9.21 1.44
C LEU A 48 -9.91 -10.33 0.44
N GLU A 49 -10.53 -11.43 0.88
CA GLU A 49 -10.66 -12.66 0.08
C GLU A 49 -11.37 -12.45 -1.26
N HIS A 50 -12.37 -11.57 -1.30
CA HIS A 50 -13.12 -11.26 -2.52
C HIS A 50 -12.36 -10.39 -3.51
N SER A 51 -11.32 -9.70 -3.05
CA SER A 51 -10.44 -8.89 -3.90
C SER A 51 -9.16 -9.64 -4.27
N PHE A 52 -8.95 -10.86 -3.76
CA PHE A 52 -7.71 -11.60 -3.97
C PHE A 52 -7.51 -11.94 -5.45
N LYS A 53 -6.32 -11.63 -5.97
CA LYS A 53 -5.94 -11.92 -7.34
C LYS A 53 -4.97 -13.11 -7.39
N GLU A 54 -3.81 -12.96 -6.77
CA GLU A 54 -2.77 -13.99 -6.75
C GLU A 54 -1.78 -13.78 -5.61
N MET A 55 -0.97 -14.81 -5.34
CA MET A 55 0.17 -14.73 -4.44
C MET A 55 1.40 -15.24 -5.17
N LYS A 56 2.50 -14.51 -5.03
CA LYS A 56 3.80 -14.88 -5.57
C LYS A 56 4.83 -14.96 -4.44
N GLU A 57 5.77 -15.89 -4.59
CA GLU A 57 6.95 -15.93 -3.75
C GLU A 57 8.07 -15.15 -4.43
N GLU A 58 8.44 -14.01 -3.87
CA GLU A 58 9.36 -13.04 -4.49
C GLU A 58 10.38 -12.55 -3.47
N SER A 59 11.55 -12.14 -3.95
CA SER A 59 12.59 -11.48 -3.14
C SER A 59 12.55 -9.95 -3.29
N GLU A 60 11.63 -9.43 -4.09
CA GLU A 60 11.50 -8.01 -4.42
C GLU A 60 10.03 -7.66 -4.55
N TRP A 61 9.68 -6.47 -4.08
CA TRP A 61 8.39 -5.83 -4.27
C TRP A 61 8.59 -4.31 -4.33
N ALA A 62 7.52 -3.56 -4.61
CA ALA A 62 7.56 -2.12 -4.89
C ALA A 62 8.49 -1.26 -4.01
N SER A 63 8.62 -1.56 -2.73
CA SER A 63 9.42 -0.76 -1.79
C SER A 63 10.75 -1.38 -1.38
N THR A 64 10.99 -2.67 -1.62
CA THR A 64 12.12 -3.38 -0.98
C THR A 64 12.61 -4.56 -1.80
N ILE A 65 13.93 -4.73 -1.79
CA ILE A 65 14.65 -5.91 -2.31
C ILE A 65 15.29 -6.62 -1.11
N LEU A 66 14.97 -7.90 -0.93
CA LEU A 66 15.59 -8.75 0.07
C LEU A 66 16.94 -9.28 -0.39
N GLY A 67 17.89 -9.31 0.54
CA GLY A 67 19.18 -9.97 0.36
C GLY A 67 19.16 -11.46 0.75
N ASP A 68 20.31 -12.11 0.62
CA ASP A 68 20.59 -13.44 1.16
C ASP A 68 19.65 -14.56 0.67
N ASN A 69 19.18 -14.48 -0.57
CA ASN A 69 18.21 -15.43 -1.18
C ASN A 69 16.92 -15.58 -0.35
N GLN A 70 16.57 -14.59 0.47
CA GLN A 70 15.33 -14.59 1.21
C GLN A 70 14.15 -14.23 0.31
N THR A 71 12.99 -14.81 0.60
CA THR A 71 11.75 -14.53 -0.11
C THR A 71 10.62 -14.19 0.86
N ALA A 72 9.63 -13.46 0.37
CA ALA A 72 8.38 -13.17 1.03
C ALA A 72 7.21 -13.69 0.19
N TYR A 73 6.02 -13.73 0.79
CA TYR A 73 4.79 -13.93 0.04
C TYR A 73 4.17 -12.57 -0.29
N VAL A 74 4.27 -12.18 -1.56
CA VAL A 74 3.68 -10.96 -2.10
C VAL A 74 2.26 -11.30 -2.56
N HIS A 75 1.27 -10.72 -1.89
CA HIS A 75 -0.13 -10.96 -2.20
C HIS A 75 -0.68 -9.77 -2.98
N TYR A 76 -1.18 -10.06 -4.18
CA TYR A 76 -1.79 -9.07 -5.07
C TYR A 76 -3.31 -9.19 -5.01
N PHE A 77 -3.97 -8.04 -5.05
CA PHE A 77 -5.41 -7.90 -4.95
C PHE A 77 -5.91 -6.88 -5.96
N HIS A 78 -7.16 -7.02 -6.39
CA HIS A 78 -7.87 -6.01 -7.15
C HIS A 78 -8.20 -4.80 -6.27
N ALA A 79 -7.96 -3.60 -6.81
CA ALA A 79 -8.37 -2.34 -6.21
C ALA A 79 -9.87 -2.10 -6.47
N ASP A 80 -10.71 -2.75 -5.66
CA ASP A 80 -12.18 -2.72 -5.80
C ASP A 80 -12.90 -2.19 -4.55
N GLU A 81 -14.23 -2.18 -4.58
CA GLU A 81 -15.06 -1.71 -3.47
C GLU A 81 -14.95 -2.60 -2.21
N ASN A 82 -14.65 -3.89 -2.34
CA ASN A 82 -14.39 -4.73 -1.16
C ASN A 82 -13.08 -4.31 -0.49
N ALA A 83 -12.01 -4.16 -1.29
CA ALA A 83 -10.72 -3.68 -0.83
C ALA A 83 -10.82 -2.29 -0.18
N ARG A 84 -11.58 -1.36 -0.80
CA ARG A 84 -11.83 -0.02 -0.25
C ARG A 84 -12.33 -0.08 1.19
N HIS A 85 -13.35 -0.89 1.45
CA HIS A 85 -13.90 -1.02 2.81
C HIS A 85 -12.93 -1.74 3.74
N ALA A 86 -12.36 -2.86 3.29
CA ALA A 86 -11.45 -3.65 4.10
C ALA A 86 -10.21 -2.87 4.55
N LEU A 87 -9.52 -2.19 3.63
CA LEU A 87 -8.30 -1.44 3.94
C LEU A 87 -8.58 -0.31 4.95
N LYS A 88 -9.71 0.40 4.82
CA LYS A 88 -10.13 1.48 5.73
C LYS A 88 -10.60 0.98 7.11
N ASP A 89 -11.03 -0.28 7.20
CA ASP A 89 -11.42 -0.93 8.46
C ASP A 89 -10.22 -1.54 9.19
N LEU A 90 -9.29 -2.13 8.44
CA LEU A 90 -8.12 -2.84 8.96
C LEU A 90 -7.08 -1.89 9.55
N SER A 91 -6.90 -0.71 8.96
CA SER A 91 -5.91 0.27 9.41
C SER A 91 -6.51 1.67 9.56
N ASN A 92 -5.86 2.48 10.39
CA ASN A 92 -6.11 3.92 10.51
C ASN A 92 -4.90 4.75 10.06
N SER A 93 -3.89 4.15 9.43
CA SER A 93 -2.74 4.89 8.88
C SER A 93 -1.99 4.12 7.80
N LEU A 94 -1.32 4.84 6.90
CA LEU A 94 -0.53 4.22 5.82
C LEU A 94 0.60 3.37 6.39
N TYR A 95 1.40 3.92 7.30
CA TYR A 95 2.49 3.16 7.96
C TYR A 95 2.00 2.28 9.11
N GLY A 96 0.69 1.98 9.15
CA GLY A 96 0.12 0.97 10.04
C GLY A 96 0.22 -0.43 9.47
N TRP A 97 0.48 -0.56 8.16
CA TRP A 97 0.74 -1.81 7.46
C TRP A 97 2.16 -2.29 7.76
N VAL A 98 2.38 -2.71 9.00
CA VAL A 98 3.67 -3.11 9.55
C VAL A 98 3.48 -4.21 10.60
N TYR A 99 4.39 -5.18 10.63
CA TYR A 99 4.43 -6.24 11.63
C TYR A 99 4.62 -5.65 13.04
N PRO A 100 4.00 -6.21 14.10
CA PRO A 100 3.17 -7.42 14.13
C PRO A 100 1.68 -7.20 13.86
N ASP A 101 1.23 -5.95 13.75
CA ASP A 101 -0.20 -5.64 13.78
C ASP A 101 -0.88 -5.93 12.44
N LEU A 102 -0.18 -5.70 11.31
CA LEU A 102 -0.67 -5.94 9.96
C LEU A 102 0.45 -6.49 9.05
N PRO A 103 0.11 -7.02 7.87
CA PRO A 103 1.05 -7.26 6.77
C PRO A 103 1.85 -6.00 6.42
N GLU A 104 3.05 -6.20 5.89
CA GLU A 104 3.96 -5.12 5.53
C GLU A 104 3.54 -4.43 4.20
N ASP A 105 3.95 -3.17 4.06
CA ASP A 105 4.13 -2.45 2.79
C ASP A 105 2.93 -2.43 1.82
N LEU A 106 1.79 -1.87 2.26
CA LEU A 106 0.65 -1.60 1.37
C LEU A 106 1.06 -0.65 0.24
N SER A 107 1.08 -1.17 -1.00
CA SER A 107 1.42 -0.41 -2.21
C SER A 107 0.40 -0.65 -3.33
N PHE A 108 0.17 0.34 -4.18
CA PHE A 108 -0.84 0.31 -5.26
C PHE A 108 -0.20 0.47 -6.64
N PHE A 109 -0.85 -0.11 -7.64
CA PHE A 109 -0.39 -0.16 -9.02
C PHE A 109 -1.49 0.26 -10.00
N LEU A 110 -1.10 0.95 -11.06
CA LEU A 110 -1.93 1.27 -12.20
C LEU A 110 -1.36 0.61 -13.46
N SER A 111 -2.09 -0.34 -14.04
CA SER A 111 -1.69 -1.10 -15.24
C SER A 111 -0.31 -1.74 -15.08
N GLY A 112 -0.06 -2.34 -13.91
CA GLY A 112 1.20 -3.00 -13.57
C GLY A 112 2.37 -2.05 -13.26
N LYS A 113 2.16 -0.74 -13.21
CA LYS A 113 3.17 0.24 -12.77
C LYS A 113 2.86 0.72 -11.37
N GLU A 114 3.88 0.88 -10.55
CA GLU A 114 3.76 1.46 -9.21
C GLU A 114 3.10 2.83 -9.27
N TRP A 115 2.09 3.03 -8.44
CA TRP A 115 1.41 4.30 -8.27
C TRP A 115 1.61 4.86 -6.87
N LEU A 116 1.33 4.07 -5.82
CA LEU A 116 1.67 4.40 -4.43
C LEU A 116 2.63 3.35 -3.90
N VAL A 117 3.87 3.72 -3.63
CA VAL A 117 4.89 2.85 -3.03
C VAL A 117 5.01 3.20 -1.56
N THR A 118 5.02 2.20 -0.67
CA THR A 118 5.18 2.39 0.77
C THR A 118 6.16 1.39 1.36
N SER A 119 7.18 1.90 2.05
CA SER A 119 8.00 1.15 3.00
C SER A 119 7.56 1.54 4.41
N SER A 120 6.68 0.75 5.03
CA SER A 120 6.03 1.11 6.30
C SER A 120 7.03 1.13 7.46
N HIS A 121 7.96 0.18 7.49
CA HIS A 121 8.99 0.10 8.53
C HIS A 121 9.97 1.27 8.45
N GLU A 122 10.34 1.71 7.24
CA GLU A 122 11.19 2.90 7.02
C GLU A 122 10.41 4.23 7.06
N LYS A 123 9.07 4.17 7.02
CA LYS A 123 8.18 5.33 7.00
C LYS A 123 8.36 6.21 5.77
N GLU A 124 8.58 5.57 4.65
CA GLU A 124 8.72 6.21 3.34
C GLU A 124 7.53 5.87 2.46
N SER A 125 7.02 6.87 1.73
CA SER A 125 6.03 6.62 0.69
C SER A 125 6.03 7.67 -0.40
N TYR A 126 5.74 7.21 -1.60
CA TYR A 126 5.87 7.95 -2.85
C TYR A 126 4.65 7.71 -3.73
N ILE A 127 4.17 8.76 -4.41
CA ILE A 127 3.17 8.63 -5.46
C ILE A 127 3.81 8.97 -6.82
N HIS A 128 3.73 8.02 -7.74
CA HIS A 128 4.18 8.18 -9.12
C HIS A 128 3.01 8.59 -10.01
N THR A 129 2.92 9.90 -10.27
CA THR A 129 1.97 10.45 -11.23
C THR A 129 2.49 11.75 -11.82
N GLU A 130 2.24 11.94 -13.11
CA GLU A 130 2.38 13.21 -13.83
C GLU A 130 1.02 13.76 -14.26
N ASN A 131 -0.07 13.03 -13.97
CA ASN A 131 -1.41 13.39 -14.38
C ASN A 131 -1.88 14.61 -13.56
N PRO A 132 -2.12 15.77 -14.17
CA PRO A 132 -2.50 16.99 -13.44
C PRO A 132 -3.81 16.84 -12.70
N ILE A 133 -4.72 15.97 -13.15
CA ILE A 133 -5.99 15.69 -12.47
C ILE A 133 -5.74 14.92 -11.18
N GLU A 134 -4.86 13.91 -11.21
CA GLU A 134 -4.47 13.16 -10.01
C GLU A 134 -3.70 14.05 -9.04
N ILE A 135 -2.73 14.83 -9.52
CA ILE A 135 -1.98 15.79 -8.70
C ILE A 135 -2.93 16.76 -8.00
N ALA A 136 -3.94 17.29 -8.71
CA ALA A 136 -4.94 18.18 -8.14
C ALA A 136 -5.80 17.47 -7.06
N LYS A 137 -6.20 16.21 -7.29
CA LYS A 137 -6.93 15.40 -6.31
C LYS A 137 -6.09 15.14 -5.05
N ILE A 138 -4.83 14.75 -5.20
CA ILE A 138 -3.88 14.53 -4.08
C ILE A 138 -3.72 15.82 -3.28
N SER A 139 -3.50 16.94 -3.97
CA SER A 139 -3.40 18.28 -3.35
C SER A 139 -4.67 18.68 -2.61
N GLY A 140 -5.82 18.15 -3.02
CA GLY A 140 -7.12 18.36 -2.38
C GLY A 140 -7.33 17.53 -1.12
N ILE A 141 -6.49 16.52 -0.82
CA ILE A 141 -6.61 15.71 0.39
C ILE A 141 -6.22 16.56 1.61
N LYS A 142 -7.23 17.06 2.32
CA LYS A 142 -7.04 17.91 3.49
C LYS A 142 -6.19 17.21 4.55
N GLY A 143 -5.02 17.77 4.84
CA GLY A 143 -4.12 17.30 5.89
C GLY A 143 -3.02 16.35 5.42
N LEU A 144 -3.05 15.92 4.15
CA LEU A 144 -1.92 15.23 3.54
C LEU A 144 -0.72 16.18 3.49
N LYS A 145 0.45 15.71 3.91
CA LYS A 145 1.70 16.46 3.89
C LYS A 145 2.61 15.80 2.88
N PHE A 146 2.98 16.55 1.85
CA PHE A 146 3.78 16.07 0.75
C PHE A 146 4.53 17.23 0.09
N HIS A 147 5.59 16.90 -0.63
CA HIS A 147 6.22 17.79 -1.61
C HIS A 147 6.27 17.10 -2.97
N ILE A 148 6.39 17.91 -4.02
CA ILE A 148 6.59 17.40 -5.38
C ILE A 148 8.07 17.53 -5.68
N GLU A 149 8.70 16.40 -6.02
CA GLU A 149 10.05 16.39 -6.58
C GLU A 149 9.94 16.49 -8.09
N THR A 150 10.49 17.60 -8.60
CA THR A 150 10.81 17.80 -10.01
C THR A 150 12.27 17.44 -10.20
N GLU A 151 12.55 16.57 -11.17
CA GLU A 151 13.92 16.31 -11.66
C GLU A 151 14.62 17.61 -12.11
#